data_AF-A0A9P6MBC6-F1
#
_entry.id   AF-A0A9P6MBC6-F1
#
_cell.length_a   1.000
_cell.length_b   1.000
_cell.length_c   1.000
_cell.angle_alpha   90.00
_cell.angle_beta   90.00
_cell.angle_gamma   90.00
#
_symmetry.space_group_name_H-M   'P 1'
#
loop_
_entity.id
_entity.type
_entity.pdbx_description
1 polymer ?
#
loop_
_entity_poly.entity_id
_entity_poly.type
_entity_poly.pdbx_seq_one_letter_code
_entity_poly.pdbx_strand_id
1 'polypeptide(L)'
;AGAVRDALCKAVYGNLFEWIVGRINVSLRQRGSHAHTIGVLDIYGFEIFEENSFEQLCINYVNEKLQQIFIELTLKTEQEEYVRERIKWTPIDFFNNKVVCDLIEEKRPPGIFAAMNDACATAHADSNAADNSLAQRLSGLSSNPHFESRGASFLVKHYAGDVMYQISGMTDKNKDLLSKDILTMIASTGNQFFGALFPEPVDVDSKKRPPTAGDKIKSSAGLLVQNLMLCTPSYIRTIKPNSNKSPTEFDIKMVLHQVKYLGLCENIRVRRAGFASRQTYEKFVERFYLLSPKTSYAGDYTWQGDARSGTERILKDTSIAPEEWQMGTTKIFIRHPETLFALENLRDRYWHNMAIRIQRAWREYMKYKNECATRIQRCWRKNKDQIGWGQLRDYGHQVLAGRKERRRFSLVSMRRFVGDYLGVNNKGSQGKMFKDAIGISDRDFVVFSSRVQLLVARPMRSSKPSPRTLVLTATNMYLIISQLVGKALSMKCERTVMLNSIKAVSISNLRDDWIVGAF
;
A
#
# COMPACT_ATOMS: atom_id res chain seq x y z
N ALA A 1 -36.48 -12.89 48.19
CA ALA A 1 -35.82 -14.06 47.57
C ALA A 1 -35.49 -13.83 46.09
N GLY A 2 -36.47 -13.52 45.22
CA GLY A 2 -36.23 -13.29 43.78
C GLY A 2 -35.16 -12.24 43.45
N ALA A 3 -35.28 -11.03 44.00
CA ALA A 3 -34.30 -9.96 43.79
C ALA A 3 -32.86 -10.33 44.22
N VAL A 4 -32.74 -11.14 45.29
CA VAL A 4 -31.46 -11.59 45.82
C VAL A 4 -30.80 -12.63 44.90
N ARG A 5 -31.60 -13.58 44.37
CA ARG A 5 -31.15 -14.53 43.35
C ARG A 5 -30.67 -13.79 42.10
N ASP A 6 -31.43 -12.82 41.63
CA ASP A 6 -31.12 -12.09 40.40
C ASP A 6 -29.86 -11.24 40.56
N ALA A 7 -29.65 -10.60 41.72
CA ALA A 7 -28.42 -9.89 42.04
C ALA A 7 -27.20 -10.83 42.04
N LEU A 8 -27.33 -12.04 42.61
CA LEU A 8 -26.26 -13.05 42.56
C LEU A 8 -25.94 -13.48 41.13
N CYS A 9 -26.95 -13.78 40.30
CA CYS A 9 -26.74 -14.14 38.90
C CYS A 9 -26.03 -13.03 38.12
N LYS A 10 -26.43 -11.76 38.31
CA LYS A 10 -25.78 -10.60 37.68
C LYS A 10 -24.32 -10.46 38.10
N ALA A 11 -24.04 -10.57 39.39
CA ALA A 11 -22.68 -10.44 39.91
C ALA A 11 -21.75 -11.57 39.44
N VAL A 12 -22.23 -12.82 39.43
CA VAL A 12 -21.48 -13.96 38.89
C VAL A 12 -21.13 -13.73 37.41
N TYR A 13 -22.10 -13.29 36.62
CA TYR A 13 -21.87 -13.03 35.19
C TYR A 13 -20.91 -11.84 34.97
N GLY A 14 -21.08 -10.75 35.72
CA GLY A 14 -20.19 -9.58 35.65
C GLY A 14 -18.75 -9.94 36.00
N ASN A 15 -18.54 -10.69 37.08
CA ASN A 15 -17.20 -11.12 37.48
C ASN A 15 -16.59 -12.15 36.52
N LEU A 16 -17.40 -13.04 35.95
CA LEU A 16 -16.95 -13.93 34.89
C LEU A 16 -16.47 -13.14 33.66
N PHE A 17 -17.20 -12.10 33.27
CA PHE A 17 -16.81 -11.23 32.17
C PHE A 17 -15.47 -10.52 32.45
N GLU A 18 -15.31 -9.93 33.65
CA GLU A 18 -14.04 -9.32 34.08
C GLU A 18 -12.88 -10.32 34.08
N TRP A 19 -13.12 -11.56 34.54
CA TRP A 19 -12.12 -12.62 34.48
C TRP A 19 -11.72 -12.97 33.04
N ILE A 20 -12.68 -13.07 32.12
CA ILE A 20 -12.41 -13.31 30.69
C ILE A 20 -11.55 -12.19 30.11
N VAL A 21 -11.91 -10.93 30.38
CA VAL A 21 -11.13 -9.75 29.95
C VAL A 21 -9.71 -9.81 30.51
N GLY A 22 -9.55 -10.15 31.79
CA GLY A 22 -8.24 -10.35 32.43
C GLY A 22 -7.39 -11.43 31.75
N ARG A 23 -8.00 -12.56 31.37
CA ARG A 23 -7.32 -13.65 30.64
C ARG A 23 -6.90 -13.23 29.22
N ILE A 24 -7.75 -12.48 28.52
CA ILE A 24 -7.42 -11.93 27.21
C ILE A 24 -6.25 -10.95 27.33
N ASN A 25 -6.26 -10.05 28.33
CA ASN A 25 -5.17 -9.10 28.57
C ASN A 25 -3.83 -9.77 28.87
N VAL A 26 -3.83 -10.87 29.63
CA VAL A 26 -2.61 -11.67 29.86
C VAL A 26 -2.10 -12.29 28.55
N SER A 27 -3.01 -12.77 27.70
CA SER A 27 -2.67 -13.42 26.42
C SER A 27 -2.14 -12.42 25.39
N LEU A 28 -2.68 -11.20 25.40
CA LEU A 28 -2.26 -10.09 24.54
C LEU A 28 -1.10 -9.28 25.12
N ARG A 29 -0.53 -9.70 26.26
CA ARG A 29 0.58 -8.99 26.90
C ARG A 29 1.77 -8.89 25.96
N GLN A 30 2.24 -7.66 25.76
CA GLN A 30 3.38 -7.38 24.90
C GLN A 30 4.69 -8.03 25.40
N ARG A 31 5.55 -8.43 24.46
CA ARG A 31 6.85 -9.09 24.73
C ARG A 31 8.07 -8.18 24.55
N GLY A 32 7.89 -6.93 24.15
CA GLY A 32 8.97 -5.96 23.89
C GLY A 32 8.53 -4.52 24.10
N SER A 33 9.43 -3.56 23.87
CA SER A 33 9.09 -2.14 23.94
C SER A 33 8.40 -1.67 22.64
N HIS A 34 7.55 -0.65 22.76
CA HIS A 34 6.90 0.01 21.63
C HIS A 34 7.15 1.52 21.68
N ALA A 35 7.30 2.15 20.51
CA ALA A 35 7.43 3.61 20.41
C ALA A 35 6.07 4.33 20.46
N HIS A 36 5.02 3.68 19.96
CA HIS A 36 3.68 4.28 19.79
C HIS A 36 2.58 3.26 20.10
N THR A 37 1.43 3.77 20.56
CA THR A 37 0.23 2.98 20.87
C THR A 37 -0.95 3.59 20.13
N ILE A 38 -1.78 2.74 19.53
CA ILE A 38 -3.06 3.14 18.91
C ILE A 38 -4.18 2.60 19.80
N GLY A 39 -4.97 3.50 20.37
CA GLY A 39 -6.17 3.16 21.12
C GLY A 39 -7.40 3.19 20.22
N VAL A 40 -8.23 2.16 20.28
CA VAL A 40 -9.55 2.13 19.64
C VAL A 40 -10.60 2.12 20.75
N LEU A 41 -11.45 3.15 20.75
CA LEU A 41 -12.54 3.28 21.71
C LEU A 41 -13.85 2.97 20.98
N ASP A 42 -14.50 1.88 21.38
CA ASP A 42 -15.83 1.51 20.93
C ASP A 42 -16.78 1.61 22.13
N ILE A 43 -17.80 2.46 22.00
CA ILE A 43 -18.74 2.78 23.07
C ILE A 43 -20.16 2.88 22.53
N TYR A 44 -21.12 2.72 23.43
CA TYR A 44 -22.52 3.02 23.12
C TYR A 44 -22.68 4.48 22.69
N GLY A 45 -23.39 4.69 21.58
CA GLY A 45 -23.78 6.02 21.15
C GLY A 45 -24.81 6.64 22.08
N PHE A 46 -25.10 7.93 21.88
CA PHE A 46 -26.17 8.61 22.61
C PHE A 46 -27.53 7.90 22.36
N GLU A 47 -28.25 7.56 23.43
CA GLU A 47 -29.51 6.81 23.37
C GLU A 47 -30.68 7.67 23.88
N ILE A 48 -31.76 7.68 23.10
CA ILE A 48 -33.03 8.28 23.48
C ILE A 48 -34.12 7.26 23.18
N PHE A 49 -34.67 6.65 24.22
CA PHE A 49 -35.79 5.73 24.15
C PHE A 49 -37.06 6.38 24.68
N GLU A 50 -38.20 5.70 24.49
CA GLU A 50 -39.49 6.10 25.08
C GLU A 50 -39.42 6.07 26.61
N GLU A 51 -38.70 5.09 27.17
CA GLU A 51 -38.43 4.98 28.61
C GLU A 51 -36.91 4.95 28.86
N ASN A 52 -36.37 6.04 29.42
CA ASN A 52 -34.96 6.13 29.77
C ASN A 52 -34.80 5.95 31.28
N SER A 53 -33.86 5.09 31.69
CA SER A 53 -33.58 4.84 33.11
C SER A 53 -32.10 5.09 33.43
N PHE A 54 -31.60 4.54 34.53
CA PHE A 54 -30.24 4.80 35.04
C PHE A 54 -29.16 4.47 34.01
N GLU A 55 -29.32 3.37 33.27
CA GLU A 55 -28.37 2.93 32.25
C GLU A 55 -28.22 3.96 31.13
N GLN A 56 -29.34 4.52 30.64
CA GLN A 56 -29.31 5.59 29.63
C GLN A 56 -28.66 6.86 30.18
N LEU A 57 -28.92 7.21 31.45
CA LEU A 57 -28.27 8.37 32.08
C LEU A 57 -26.74 8.19 32.10
N CYS A 58 -26.26 6.99 32.44
CA CYS A 58 -24.84 6.66 32.42
C CYS A 58 -24.24 6.70 31.02
N ILE A 59 -24.91 6.11 30.02
CA ILE A 59 -24.47 6.12 28.62
C ILE A 59 -24.39 7.55 28.09
N ASN A 60 -25.44 8.34 28.32
CA ASN A 60 -25.52 9.72 27.86
C ASN A 60 -24.53 10.63 28.59
N TYR A 61 -24.26 10.39 29.88
CA TYR A 61 -23.19 11.08 30.63
C TYR A 61 -21.80 10.82 30.03
N VAL A 62 -21.47 9.57 29.70
CA VAL A 62 -20.18 9.25 29.05
C VAL A 62 -20.07 9.93 27.69
N ASN A 63 -21.16 9.95 26.90
CA ASN A 63 -21.20 10.66 25.63
C ASN A 63 -21.04 12.19 25.80
N GLU A 64 -21.71 12.78 26.79
CA GLU A 64 -21.58 14.20 27.15
C GLU A 64 -20.11 14.54 27.49
N LYS A 65 -19.44 13.66 28.25
CA LYS A 65 -18.03 13.80 28.60
C LYS A 65 -17.10 13.72 27.40
N LEU A 66 -17.29 12.74 26.52
CA LEU A 66 -16.49 12.63 25.31
C LEU A 66 -16.70 13.82 24.37
N GLN A 67 -17.93 14.35 24.30
CA GLN A 67 -18.22 15.55 23.54
C GLN A 67 -17.55 16.79 24.15
N GLN A 68 -17.50 16.91 25.49
CA GLN A 68 -16.77 17.97 26.18
C GLN A 68 -15.28 17.96 25.81
N ILE A 69 -14.65 16.77 25.86
CA ILE A 69 -13.24 16.60 25.44
C ILE A 69 -13.06 16.98 23.98
N PHE A 70 -13.96 16.53 23.10
CA PHE A 70 -13.89 16.86 21.68
C PHE A 70 -13.86 18.37 21.47
N ILE A 71 -14.76 19.11 22.14
CA ILE A 71 -14.83 20.56 22.08
C ILE A 71 -13.55 21.19 22.63
N GLU A 72 -13.04 20.71 23.76
CA GLU A 72 -11.84 21.25 24.39
C GLU A 72 -10.58 21.00 23.55
N LEU A 73 -10.34 19.75 23.12
CA LEU A 73 -9.17 19.34 22.35
C LEU A 73 -9.18 19.79 20.90
N THR A 74 -10.35 20.02 20.31
CA THR A 74 -10.46 20.40 18.90
C THR A 74 -10.65 21.90 18.77
N LEU A 75 -11.58 22.51 19.50
CA LEU A 75 -11.95 23.91 19.28
C LEU A 75 -11.09 24.85 20.12
N LYS A 76 -11.08 24.64 21.43
CA LYS A 76 -10.46 25.58 22.37
C LYS A 76 -8.93 25.64 22.16
N THR A 77 -8.27 24.49 22.10
CA THR A 77 -6.82 24.43 21.84
C THR A 77 -6.43 24.95 20.46
N GLU A 78 -7.27 24.78 19.42
CA GLU A 78 -7.03 25.37 18.09
C GLU A 78 -7.10 26.89 18.14
N GLN A 79 -8.15 27.46 18.75
CA GLN A 79 -8.29 28.90 18.89
C GLN A 79 -7.15 29.51 19.72
N GLU A 80 -6.76 28.88 20.82
CA GLU A 80 -5.61 29.29 21.64
C GLU A 80 -4.29 29.27 20.84
N GLU A 81 -4.10 28.26 20.00
CA GLU A 81 -2.94 28.17 19.11
C GLU A 81 -2.94 29.30 18.05
N TYR A 82 -4.11 29.62 17.48
CA TYR A 82 -4.24 30.71 16.52
C TYR A 82 -3.92 32.08 17.15
N VAL A 83 -4.33 32.29 18.40
CA VAL A 83 -3.97 33.48 19.19
C VAL A 83 -2.46 33.52 19.45
N ARG A 84 -1.87 32.39 19.87
CA ARG A 84 -0.43 32.28 20.16
C ARG A 84 0.43 32.57 18.92
N GLU A 85 0.00 32.07 17.77
CA GLU A 85 0.69 32.21 16.49
C GLU A 85 0.37 33.52 15.76
N ARG A 86 -0.52 34.35 16.34
CA ARG A 86 -0.94 35.67 15.83
C ARG A 86 -1.45 35.64 14.38
N ILE A 87 -2.15 34.57 14.03
CA ILE A 87 -2.75 34.43 12.69
C ILE A 87 -4.10 35.16 12.62
N LYS A 88 -4.59 35.42 11.40
CA LYS A 88 -5.88 36.08 11.20
C LYS A 88 -6.94 34.98 11.15
N TRP A 89 -7.80 34.95 12.15
CA TRP A 89 -8.86 33.94 12.25
C TRP A 89 -10.13 34.57 12.82
N THR A 90 -11.27 33.92 12.57
CA THR A 90 -12.58 34.36 13.10
C THR A 90 -12.97 33.47 14.27
N PRO A 91 -13.22 34.05 15.47
CA PRO A 91 -13.82 33.34 16.59
C PRO A 91 -15.08 32.58 16.18
N ILE A 92 -15.13 31.31 16.55
CA ILE A 92 -16.30 30.45 16.33
C ILE A 92 -16.88 30.17 17.70
N ASP A 93 -18.09 30.67 17.91
CA ASP A 93 -18.87 30.36 19.10
C ASP A 93 -19.27 28.89 19.06
N PHE A 94 -19.08 28.21 20.19
CA PHE A 94 -19.52 26.83 20.38
C PHE A 94 -20.27 26.70 21.69
N PHE A 95 -21.20 25.75 21.74
CA PHE A 95 -21.93 25.45 22.97
C PHE A 95 -21.03 24.73 23.96
N ASN A 96 -20.81 25.33 25.14
CA ASN A 96 -20.03 24.70 26.20
C ASN A 96 -20.90 23.75 27.02
N ASN A 97 -20.82 22.46 26.70
CA ASN A 97 -21.61 21.43 27.36
C ASN A 97 -21.08 21.01 28.74
N LYS A 98 -20.02 21.66 29.25
CA LYS A 98 -19.51 21.46 30.61
C LYS A 98 -20.60 21.67 31.67
N VAL A 99 -21.54 22.60 31.44
CA VAL A 99 -22.65 22.86 32.37
C VAL A 99 -23.52 21.61 32.59
N VAL A 100 -23.71 20.79 31.55
CA VAL A 100 -24.47 19.53 31.62
C VAL A 100 -23.65 18.44 32.32
N CYS A 101 -22.34 18.37 32.04
CA CYS A 101 -21.44 17.47 32.74
C CYS A 101 -21.42 17.75 34.25
N ASP A 102 -21.26 19.02 34.63
CA ASP A 102 -21.21 19.48 36.02
C ASP A 102 -22.57 19.22 36.72
N LEU A 103 -23.71 19.44 36.03
CA LEU A 103 -25.04 19.07 36.53
C LEU A 103 -25.14 17.59 36.94
N ILE A 104 -24.50 16.68 36.19
CA ILE A 104 -24.58 15.24 36.47
C ILE A 104 -23.57 14.82 37.55
N GLU A 105 -22.34 15.31 37.47
CA GLU A 105 -21.21 14.76 38.24
C GLU A 105 -20.76 15.58 39.45
N GLU A 106 -21.04 16.88 39.50
CA GLU A 106 -20.40 17.79 40.47
C GLU A 106 -20.78 17.39 41.90
N LYS A 107 -19.85 17.54 42.84
CA LYS A 107 -20.12 17.21 44.26
C LYS A 107 -20.61 18.42 45.02
N ARG A 108 -20.16 19.63 44.64
CA ARG A 108 -20.51 20.90 45.27
C ARG A 108 -20.60 22.00 44.20
N PRO A 109 -21.81 22.46 43.83
CA PRO A 109 -23.13 22.00 44.28
C PRO A 109 -23.40 20.53 43.92
N PRO A 110 -24.28 19.82 44.65
CA PRO A 110 -24.53 18.40 44.42
C PRO A 110 -25.26 18.18 43.09
N GLY A 111 -24.61 17.47 42.16
CA GLY A 111 -25.20 17.03 40.89
C GLY A 111 -26.08 15.77 41.05
N ILE A 112 -26.57 15.24 39.92
CA ILE A 112 -27.52 14.11 39.88
C ILE A 112 -26.95 12.87 40.58
N PHE A 113 -25.69 12.48 40.32
CA PHE A 113 -25.09 11.32 40.98
C PHE A 113 -24.90 11.53 42.49
N ALA A 114 -24.53 12.74 42.93
CA ALA A 114 -24.42 13.05 44.34
C ALA A 114 -25.78 12.99 45.05
N ALA A 115 -26.83 13.56 44.43
CA ALA A 115 -28.19 13.50 44.94
C ALA A 115 -28.71 12.05 45.03
N MET A 116 -28.36 11.20 44.06
CA MET A 116 -28.68 9.78 44.03
C MET A 116 -27.99 9.01 45.15
N ASN A 117 -26.70 9.25 45.37
CA ASN A 117 -25.94 8.63 46.45
C ASN A 117 -26.48 9.03 47.83
N ASP A 118 -26.88 10.29 48.01
CA ASP A 118 -27.49 10.79 49.24
C ASP A 118 -28.90 10.21 49.46
N ALA A 119 -29.71 10.05 48.41
CA ALA A 119 -31.02 9.42 48.50
C ALA A 119 -30.93 7.94 48.92
N CYS A 120 -29.99 7.19 48.31
CA CYS A 120 -29.68 5.80 48.67
C CYS A 120 -29.20 5.66 50.13
N ALA A 121 -28.62 6.73 50.69
CA ALA A 121 -28.13 6.75 52.06
C ALA A 121 -29.23 6.96 53.10
N THR A 122 -30.24 7.77 52.77
CA THR A 122 -31.29 8.17 53.72
C THR A 122 -32.47 7.20 53.79
N ALA A 123 -32.76 6.49 52.71
CA ALA A 123 -33.82 5.50 52.68
C ALA A 123 -33.25 4.10 52.98
N HIS A 124 -33.26 3.72 54.26
CA HIS A 124 -32.85 2.39 54.67
C HIS A 124 -33.88 1.35 54.18
N ALA A 125 -33.46 0.53 53.20
CA ALA A 125 -34.11 -0.69 52.71
C ALA A 125 -35.44 -0.59 51.92
N ASP A 126 -36.09 0.59 51.86
CA ASP A 126 -37.28 0.79 51.01
C ASP A 126 -36.91 1.54 49.71
N SER A 127 -36.95 0.82 48.58
CA SER A 127 -36.67 1.32 47.24
C SER A 127 -37.60 2.48 46.83
N ASN A 128 -38.88 2.42 47.18
CA ASN A 128 -39.84 3.47 46.81
C ASN A 128 -39.59 4.75 47.62
N ALA A 129 -39.22 4.61 48.90
CA ALA A 129 -38.84 5.74 49.72
C ALA A 129 -37.54 6.40 49.21
N ALA A 130 -36.59 5.61 48.71
CA ALA A 130 -35.35 6.09 48.12
C ALA A 130 -35.59 6.92 46.85
N ASP A 131 -36.42 6.41 45.94
CA ASP A 131 -36.78 7.10 44.70
C ASP A 131 -37.57 8.39 44.96
N ASN A 132 -38.49 8.39 45.93
CA ASN A 132 -39.20 9.60 46.35
C ASN A 132 -38.25 10.64 46.97
N SER A 133 -37.28 10.19 47.78
CA SER A 133 -36.24 11.08 48.32
C SER A 133 -35.37 11.67 47.20
N LEU A 134 -35.05 10.88 46.18
CA LEU A 134 -34.32 11.33 45.01
C LEU A 134 -35.10 12.42 44.25
N ALA A 135 -36.39 12.22 43.98
CA ALA A 135 -37.24 13.21 43.31
C ALA A 135 -37.27 14.56 44.06
N GLN A 136 -37.37 14.52 45.39
CA GLN A 136 -37.32 15.74 46.22
C GLN A 136 -35.97 16.46 46.11
N ARG A 137 -34.85 15.73 46.19
CA ARG A 137 -33.51 16.32 46.10
C ARG A 137 -33.21 16.89 44.72
N LEU A 138 -33.63 16.19 43.66
CA LEU A 138 -33.50 16.64 42.28
C LEU A 138 -34.25 17.94 42.02
N SER A 139 -35.33 18.22 42.76
CA SER A 139 -36.06 19.49 42.64
C SER A 139 -35.19 20.70 43.01
N GLY A 140 -34.15 20.51 43.83
CA GLY A 140 -33.13 21.53 44.13
C GLY A 140 -32.21 21.89 42.96
N LEU A 141 -32.17 21.07 41.90
CA LEU A 141 -31.41 21.32 40.68
C LEU A 141 -32.18 22.15 39.64
N SER A 142 -33.44 22.49 39.90
CA SER A 142 -34.32 23.23 38.96
C SER A 142 -33.86 24.65 38.63
N SER A 143 -32.88 25.18 39.36
CA SER A 143 -32.22 26.45 39.04
C SER A 143 -31.30 26.35 37.81
N ASN A 144 -30.88 25.14 37.42
CA ASN A 144 -30.04 24.93 36.25
C ASN A 144 -30.89 24.94 34.96
N PRO A 145 -30.56 25.74 33.94
CA PRO A 145 -31.34 25.84 32.70
C PRO A 145 -31.41 24.54 31.88
N HIS A 146 -30.50 23.60 32.14
CA HIS A 146 -30.42 22.28 31.51
C HIS A 146 -31.15 21.18 32.29
N PHE A 147 -31.88 21.51 33.36
CA PHE A 147 -32.59 20.57 34.20
C PHE A 147 -34.05 20.96 34.39
N GLU A 148 -34.96 19.99 34.31
CA GLU A 148 -36.38 20.19 34.64
C GLU A 148 -36.92 18.99 35.44
N SER A 149 -37.45 19.25 36.63
CA SER A 149 -38.07 18.22 37.48
C SER A 149 -39.55 18.00 37.08
N ARG A 150 -39.97 16.74 36.92
CA ARG A 150 -41.33 16.33 36.56
C ARG A 150 -41.85 15.22 37.46
N GLY A 151 -41.74 15.41 38.78
CA GLY A 151 -42.28 14.51 39.79
C GLY A 151 -41.60 13.14 39.76
N ALA A 152 -42.20 12.17 39.06
CA ALA A 152 -41.67 10.80 38.90
C ALA A 152 -40.58 10.67 37.81
N SER A 153 -40.31 11.76 37.08
CA SER A 153 -39.28 11.83 36.04
C SER A 153 -38.55 13.16 36.12
N PHE A 154 -37.41 13.26 35.45
CA PHE A 154 -36.70 14.51 35.23
C PHE A 154 -36.16 14.58 33.81
N LEU A 155 -36.00 15.79 33.29
CA LEU A 155 -35.47 16.05 31.97
C LEU A 155 -34.10 16.70 32.06
N VAL A 156 -33.17 16.20 31.25
CA VAL A 156 -31.83 16.79 31.07
C VAL A 156 -31.70 17.23 29.63
N LYS A 157 -31.32 18.49 29.43
CA LYS A 157 -31.06 19.07 28.10
C LYS A 157 -29.61 18.80 27.69
N HIS A 158 -29.38 17.63 27.10
CA HIS A 158 -28.07 17.21 26.61
C HIS A 158 -27.66 17.94 25.33
N TYR A 159 -26.38 17.85 24.96
CA TYR A 159 -25.92 18.40 23.67
C TYR A 159 -26.66 17.82 22.46
N ALA A 160 -27.13 16.58 22.57
CA ALA A 160 -27.79 15.82 21.52
C ALA A 160 -29.32 15.98 21.50
N GLY A 161 -29.91 16.56 22.55
CA GLY A 161 -31.34 16.72 22.68
C GLY A 161 -31.85 16.51 24.10
N ASP A 162 -33.12 16.78 24.31
CA ASP A 162 -33.76 16.67 25.61
C ASP A 162 -34.12 15.20 25.89
N VAL A 163 -33.67 14.67 27.02
CA VAL A 163 -33.94 13.28 27.42
C VAL A 163 -34.68 13.28 28.74
N MET A 164 -35.81 12.57 28.78
CA MET A 164 -36.62 12.38 29.97
C MET A 164 -36.28 11.03 30.62
N TYR A 165 -35.87 11.07 31.88
CA TYR A 165 -35.47 9.92 32.67
C TYR A 165 -36.50 9.58 33.75
N GLN A 166 -36.87 8.31 33.86
CA GLN A 166 -37.75 7.82 34.92
C GLN A 166 -36.96 7.55 36.20
N ILE A 167 -37.44 8.07 37.33
CA ILE A 167 -36.77 7.92 38.64
C ILE A 167 -36.96 6.50 39.21
N SER A 168 -38.07 5.84 38.86
CA SER A 168 -38.41 4.52 39.38
C SER A 168 -37.29 3.49 39.15
N GLY A 169 -36.83 2.88 40.24
CA GLY A 169 -35.77 1.87 40.25
C GLY A 169 -34.36 2.41 40.02
N MET A 170 -34.14 3.73 39.89
CA MET A 170 -32.80 4.29 39.68
C MET A 170 -31.90 4.08 40.89
N THR A 171 -32.42 4.28 42.11
CA THR A 171 -31.61 4.19 43.33
C THR A 171 -31.11 2.76 43.59
N ASP A 172 -31.95 1.75 43.34
CA ASP A 172 -31.57 0.34 43.45
C ASP A 172 -30.50 -0.05 42.43
N LYS A 173 -30.64 0.41 41.18
CA LYS A 173 -29.64 0.18 40.13
C LYS A 173 -28.31 0.85 40.45
N ASN A 174 -28.32 2.02 41.10
CA ASN A 174 -27.09 2.71 41.50
C ASN A 174 -26.40 2.04 42.69
N LYS A 175 -27.17 1.44 43.59
CA LYS A 175 -26.66 0.76 44.78
C LYS A 175 -25.82 -0.47 44.42
N ASP A 176 -26.25 -1.26 43.44
CA ASP A 176 -25.53 -2.41 42.84
C ASP A 176 -24.67 -3.24 43.83
N LEU A 177 -25.24 -3.58 44.99
CA LEU A 177 -24.54 -4.24 46.08
C LEU A 177 -25.12 -5.62 46.38
N LEU A 178 -24.25 -6.62 46.36
CA LEU A 178 -24.52 -7.93 46.93
C LEU A 178 -24.62 -7.86 48.46
N SER A 179 -25.50 -8.67 49.04
CA SER A 179 -25.53 -8.84 50.49
C SER A 179 -24.22 -9.45 50.98
N LYS A 180 -23.73 -8.98 52.13
CA LYS A 180 -22.53 -9.52 52.79
C LYS A 180 -22.66 -11.03 53.06
N ASP A 181 -23.86 -11.50 53.42
CA ASP A 181 -24.11 -12.93 53.69
C ASP A 181 -23.86 -13.81 52.47
N ILE A 182 -24.19 -13.30 51.28
CA ILE A 182 -23.98 -14.01 50.00
C ILE A 182 -22.50 -14.06 49.68
N LEU A 183 -21.77 -12.96 49.89
CA LEU A 183 -20.32 -12.93 49.68
C LEU A 183 -19.61 -13.93 50.63
N THR A 184 -20.04 -14.01 51.89
CA THR A 184 -19.52 -15.00 52.85
C THR A 184 -19.83 -16.43 52.41
N MET A 185 -21.01 -16.69 51.86
CA MET A 185 -21.38 -18.00 51.30
C MET A 185 -20.55 -18.35 50.05
N ILE A 186 -20.28 -17.37 49.18
CA ILE A 186 -19.40 -17.59 48.01
C ILE A 186 -17.99 -17.93 48.48
N ALA A 187 -17.49 -17.28 49.53
CA ALA A 187 -16.17 -17.55 50.09
C ALA A 187 -16.01 -18.97 50.67
N SER A 188 -17.10 -19.64 51.05
CA SER A 188 -17.06 -21.03 51.54
C SER A 188 -17.16 -22.09 50.43
N THR A 189 -17.17 -21.69 49.15
CA THR A 189 -17.26 -22.61 48.02
C THR A 189 -16.03 -23.52 47.91
N GLY A 190 -16.25 -24.80 47.61
CA GLY A 190 -15.17 -25.75 47.28
C GLY A 190 -14.67 -25.62 45.82
N ASN A 191 -15.36 -24.85 44.98
CA ASN A 191 -15.00 -24.66 43.59
C ASN A 191 -13.97 -23.53 43.44
N GLN A 192 -12.71 -23.89 43.17
CA GLN A 192 -11.61 -22.94 43.02
C GLN A 192 -11.85 -21.89 41.93
N PHE A 193 -12.47 -22.28 40.80
CA PHE A 193 -12.76 -21.33 39.73
C PHE A 193 -13.83 -20.33 40.15
N PHE A 194 -14.91 -20.81 40.78
CA PHE A 194 -15.96 -19.93 41.26
C PHE A 194 -15.46 -18.98 42.36
N GLY A 195 -14.60 -19.44 43.26
CA GLY A 195 -13.91 -18.59 44.23
C GLY A 195 -13.00 -17.54 43.56
N ALA A 196 -12.29 -17.91 42.49
CA ALA A 196 -11.44 -16.98 41.74
C ALA A 196 -12.21 -15.84 41.04
N LEU A 197 -13.51 -16.00 40.79
CA LEU A 197 -14.36 -14.92 40.26
C LEU A 197 -14.62 -13.82 41.30
N PHE A 198 -14.47 -14.09 42.60
CA PHE A 198 -14.72 -13.13 43.67
C PHE A 198 -13.44 -12.92 44.50
N PRO A 199 -12.41 -12.24 43.94
CA PRO A 199 -11.09 -12.15 44.55
C PRO A 199 -11.00 -11.18 45.73
N GLU A 200 -11.94 -10.24 45.88
CA GLU A 200 -11.93 -9.27 46.98
C GLU A 200 -12.36 -9.95 48.30
N PRO A 201 -11.51 -9.94 49.34
CA PRO A 201 -11.90 -10.43 50.64
C PRO A 201 -13.02 -9.55 51.21
N VAL A 202 -14.05 -10.18 51.77
CA VAL A 202 -15.15 -9.48 52.43
C VAL A 202 -14.61 -8.80 53.68
N ASP A 203 -14.32 -7.50 53.59
CA ASP A 203 -14.02 -6.70 54.76
C ASP A 203 -15.31 -6.44 55.54
N VAL A 204 -15.52 -7.26 56.56
CA VAL A 204 -16.72 -7.22 57.40
C VAL A 204 -16.78 -5.94 58.25
N ASP A 205 -15.62 -5.35 58.57
CA ASP A 205 -15.42 -4.26 59.53
C ASP A 205 -15.30 -2.86 58.91
N SER A 206 -15.09 -2.76 57.59
CA SER A 206 -15.05 -1.47 56.92
C SER A 206 -16.40 -0.74 56.99
N LYS A 207 -16.41 0.42 57.67
CA LYS A 207 -17.51 1.39 57.68
C LYS A 207 -17.54 2.28 56.43
N LYS A 208 -16.56 2.18 55.53
CA LYS A 208 -16.56 2.94 54.27
C LYS A 208 -17.64 2.36 53.37
N ARG A 209 -18.49 3.23 52.84
CA ARG A 209 -19.47 2.83 51.83
C ARG A 209 -18.72 2.39 50.57
N PRO A 210 -19.05 1.22 50.02
CA PRO A 210 -18.52 0.81 48.73
C PRO A 210 -18.98 1.80 47.65
N PRO A 211 -18.18 2.00 46.59
CA PRO A 211 -18.51 2.93 45.53
C PRO A 211 -19.77 2.48 44.78
N THR A 212 -20.68 3.42 44.54
CA THR A 212 -21.90 3.17 43.75
C THR A 212 -21.59 2.97 42.28
N ALA A 213 -22.55 2.46 41.50
CA ALA A 213 -22.39 2.35 40.05
C ALA A 213 -22.06 3.71 39.40
N GLY A 214 -22.73 4.78 39.84
CA GLY A 214 -22.44 6.15 39.40
C GLY A 214 -21.02 6.60 39.72
N ASP A 215 -20.51 6.29 40.92
CA ASP A 215 -19.12 6.62 41.30
C ASP A 215 -18.11 5.87 40.43
N LYS A 216 -18.32 4.56 40.20
CA LYS A 216 -17.44 3.74 39.35
C LYS A 216 -17.39 4.30 37.92
N ILE A 217 -18.55 4.65 37.36
CA ILE A 217 -18.66 5.21 36.01
C ILE A 217 -17.98 6.58 35.93
N LYS A 218 -18.19 7.46 36.92
CA LYS A 218 -17.50 8.75 37.01
C LYS A 218 -15.98 8.59 37.04
N SER A 219 -15.47 7.70 37.89
CA SER A 219 -14.03 7.42 38.00
C SER A 219 -13.46 6.85 36.70
N SER A 220 -14.16 5.91 36.07
CA SER A 220 -13.75 5.31 34.79
C SER A 220 -13.76 6.33 33.65
N ALA A 221 -14.81 7.17 33.55
CA ALA A 221 -14.89 8.24 32.56
C ALA A 221 -13.77 9.27 32.75
N GLY A 222 -13.46 9.65 34.00
CA GLY A 222 -12.35 10.55 34.32
C GLY A 222 -10.98 10.00 33.89
N LEU A 223 -10.73 8.70 34.13
CA LEU A 223 -9.50 8.04 33.68
C LEU A 223 -9.42 7.97 32.15
N LEU A 224 -10.53 7.65 31.49
CA LEU A 224 -10.62 7.66 30.03
C LEU A 224 -10.30 9.04 29.46
N VAL A 225 -10.85 10.11 30.05
CA VAL A 225 -10.58 11.49 29.66
C VAL A 225 -9.08 11.79 29.74
N GLN A 226 -8.44 11.47 30.87
CA GLN A 226 -7.02 11.72 31.08
C GLN A 226 -6.15 11.01 30.03
N ASN A 227 -6.46 9.76 29.72
CA ASN A 227 -5.74 9.00 28.70
C ASN A 227 -5.93 9.58 27.29
N LEU A 228 -7.15 9.99 26.94
CA LEU A 228 -7.46 10.58 25.64
C LEU A 228 -6.76 11.93 25.42
N MET A 229 -6.61 12.73 26.49
CA MET A 229 -5.89 14.02 26.44
C MET A 229 -4.40 13.88 26.09
N LEU A 230 -3.80 12.70 26.31
CA LEU A 230 -2.41 12.41 25.96
C LEU A 230 -2.23 11.93 24.50
N CYS A 231 -3.32 11.68 23.79
CA CYS A 231 -3.31 11.10 22.45
C CYS A 231 -3.67 12.12 21.37
N THR A 232 -3.35 11.81 20.11
CA THR A 232 -3.92 12.53 18.96
C THR A 232 -5.21 11.84 18.53
N PRO A 233 -6.39 12.47 18.69
CA PRO A 233 -7.65 11.78 18.47
C PRO A 233 -8.01 11.69 16.98
N SER A 234 -8.58 10.56 16.58
CA SER A 234 -9.23 10.36 15.27
C SER A 234 -10.67 9.94 15.50
N TYR A 235 -11.62 10.68 14.92
CA TYR A 235 -13.05 10.48 15.17
C TYR A 235 -13.72 9.80 13.99
N ILE A 236 -14.47 8.73 14.26
CA ILE A 236 -15.34 8.04 13.31
C ILE A 236 -16.77 8.15 13.85
N ARG A 237 -17.67 8.74 13.07
CA ARG A 237 -19.09 8.89 13.43
C ARG A 237 -19.92 7.95 12.56
N THR A 238 -20.48 6.92 13.17
CA THR A 238 -21.34 5.95 12.51
C THR A 238 -22.77 6.46 12.45
N ILE A 239 -23.42 6.33 11.29
CA ILE A 239 -24.81 6.75 11.07
C ILE A 239 -25.66 5.52 10.76
N LYS A 240 -26.74 5.35 11.51
CA LYS A 240 -27.74 4.31 11.27
C LYS A 240 -28.64 4.74 10.10
N PRO A 241 -28.77 3.97 9.00
CA PRO A 241 -29.56 4.40 7.85
C PRO A 241 -31.07 4.19 8.05
N ASN A 242 -31.48 3.16 8.77
CA ASN A 242 -32.88 2.84 9.10
C ASN A 242 -32.95 1.97 10.37
N SER A 243 -34.13 1.88 10.99
CA SER A 243 -34.36 1.01 12.16
C SER A 243 -34.69 -0.44 11.81
N ASN A 244 -35.07 -0.71 10.56
CA ASN A 244 -35.47 -2.03 10.08
C ASN A 244 -34.29 -2.95 9.77
N LYS A 245 -33.05 -2.47 9.93
CA LYS A 245 -31.80 -3.17 9.58
C LYS A 245 -31.75 -3.59 8.10
N SER A 246 -32.45 -2.85 7.23
CA SER A 246 -32.47 -3.09 5.79
C SER A 246 -31.22 -2.48 5.14
N PRO A 247 -30.55 -3.17 4.20
CA PRO A 247 -29.40 -2.60 3.49
C PRO A 247 -29.81 -1.56 2.43
N THR A 248 -31.08 -1.49 2.03
CA THR A 248 -31.57 -0.64 0.92
C THR A 248 -32.39 0.56 1.38
N GLU A 249 -32.90 0.54 2.61
CA GLU A 249 -33.74 1.63 3.13
C GLU A 249 -32.90 2.75 3.72
N PHE A 250 -33.33 3.99 3.51
CA PHE A 250 -32.70 5.18 4.07
C PHE A 250 -33.78 6.12 4.63
N ASP A 251 -33.89 6.16 5.96
CA ASP A 251 -34.80 7.06 6.66
C ASP A 251 -34.15 8.44 6.80
N ILE A 252 -34.58 9.37 5.94
CA ILE A 252 -34.07 10.74 5.90
C ILE A 252 -34.30 11.46 7.23
N LYS A 253 -35.44 11.26 7.89
CA LYS A 253 -35.74 11.97 9.15
C LYS A 253 -34.83 11.48 10.27
N MET A 254 -34.66 10.17 10.38
CA MET A 254 -33.78 9.56 11.38
C MET A 254 -32.32 9.92 11.15
N VAL A 255 -31.86 9.88 9.89
CA VAL A 255 -30.48 10.28 9.56
C VAL A 255 -30.26 11.77 9.79
N LEU A 256 -31.20 12.63 9.41
CA LEU A 256 -31.12 14.08 9.67
C LEU A 256 -31.06 14.38 11.16
N HIS A 257 -31.84 13.66 11.98
CA HIS A 257 -31.78 13.77 13.43
C HIS A 257 -30.37 13.42 13.94
N GLN A 258 -29.78 12.31 13.47
CA GLN A 258 -28.40 11.91 13.79
C GLN A 258 -27.36 12.94 13.39
N VAL A 259 -27.45 13.49 12.18
CA VAL A 259 -26.52 14.51 11.70
C VAL A 259 -26.54 15.76 12.58
N LYS A 260 -27.74 16.16 13.06
CA LYS A 260 -27.90 17.31 13.95
C LYS A 260 -27.35 17.02 15.35
N TYR A 261 -27.77 15.93 15.99
CA TYR A 261 -27.38 15.68 17.38
C TYR A 261 -25.91 15.29 17.54
N LEU A 262 -25.30 14.67 16.53
CA LEU A 262 -23.85 14.40 16.51
C LEU A 262 -23.02 15.67 16.23
N GLY A 263 -23.65 16.81 15.94
CA GLY A 263 -23.00 18.08 15.66
C GLY A 263 -22.14 18.04 14.40
N LEU A 264 -22.48 17.22 13.40
CA LEU A 264 -21.63 17.04 12.22
C LEU A 264 -21.49 18.33 11.41
N CYS A 265 -22.57 19.11 11.31
CA CYS A 265 -22.58 20.39 10.60
C CYS A 265 -21.65 21.39 11.27
N GLU A 266 -21.72 21.49 12.59
CA GLU A 266 -20.91 22.37 13.43
C GLU A 266 -19.43 21.96 13.34
N ASN A 267 -19.14 20.66 13.40
CA ASN A 267 -17.78 20.13 13.23
C ASN A 267 -17.18 20.50 11.87
N ILE A 268 -17.96 20.41 10.79
CA ILE A 268 -17.52 20.80 9.45
C ILE A 268 -17.34 22.31 9.35
N ARG A 269 -18.25 23.11 9.93
CA ARG A 269 -18.14 24.59 9.93
C ARG A 269 -16.87 25.04 10.62
N VAL A 270 -16.54 24.47 11.78
CA VAL A 270 -15.27 24.72 12.47
C VAL A 270 -14.10 24.38 11.56
N ARG A 271 -14.06 23.15 11.02
CA ARG A 271 -12.93 22.72 10.19
C ARG A 271 -12.74 23.57 8.92
N ARG A 272 -13.82 24.12 8.36
CA ARG A 272 -13.76 24.99 7.16
C ARG A 272 -13.37 26.43 7.48
N ALA A 273 -13.72 26.93 8.66
CA ALA A 273 -13.32 28.26 9.11
C ALA A 273 -11.89 28.27 9.71
N GLY A 274 -11.42 27.14 10.23
CA GLY A 274 -10.05 26.91 10.67
C GLY A 274 -9.08 26.59 9.53
N PHE A 275 -7.85 26.25 9.90
CA PHE A 275 -6.80 25.81 8.99
C PHE A 275 -6.72 24.27 9.01
N ALA A 276 -6.83 23.63 7.84
CA ALA A 276 -6.79 22.18 7.72
C ALA A 276 -5.47 21.54 8.16
N SER A 277 -4.35 22.26 8.06
CA SER A 277 -3.03 21.74 8.45
C SER A 277 -2.18 22.79 9.13
N ARG A 278 -1.41 22.35 10.13
CA ARG A 278 -0.43 23.16 10.86
C ARG A 278 0.84 22.35 11.08
N GLN A 279 1.99 22.92 10.69
CA GLN A 279 3.29 22.27 10.86
C GLN A 279 4.35 23.31 11.22
N THR A 280 5.37 22.90 11.97
CA THR A 280 6.52 23.78 12.20
C THR A 280 7.26 23.99 10.87
N TYR A 281 7.90 25.16 10.73
CA TYR A 281 8.61 25.49 9.51
C TYR A 281 9.69 24.46 9.17
N GLU A 282 10.39 23.92 10.16
CA GLU A 282 11.45 22.93 9.96
C GLU A 282 10.89 21.64 9.37
N LYS A 283 9.81 21.11 9.94
CA LYS A 283 9.16 19.89 9.44
C LYS A 283 8.58 20.09 8.05
N PHE A 284 8.01 21.27 7.78
CA PHE A 284 7.46 21.58 6.47
C PHE A 284 8.56 21.62 5.41
N VAL A 285 9.66 22.32 5.69
CA VAL A 285 10.81 22.39 4.79
C VAL A 285 11.44 21.02 4.60
N GLU A 286 11.71 20.27 5.66
CA GLU A 286 12.25 18.90 5.59
C GLU A 286 11.37 17.97 4.74
N ARG A 287 10.04 18.15 4.78
CA ARG A 287 9.11 17.35 4.00
C ARG A 287 9.02 17.78 2.54
N PHE A 288 9.04 19.08 2.26
CA PHE A 288 8.70 19.66 0.96
C PHE A 288 9.84 20.40 0.24
N TYR A 289 11.08 20.39 0.76
CA TYR A 289 12.22 21.09 0.15
C TYR A 289 12.46 20.71 -1.32
N LEU A 290 12.14 19.48 -1.71
CA LEU A 290 12.26 18.97 -3.07
C LEU A 290 11.33 19.66 -4.08
N LEU A 291 10.30 20.38 -3.61
CA LEU A 291 9.32 21.04 -4.48
C LEU A 291 9.81 22.38 -5.04
N SER A 292 10.80 23.00 -4.41
CA SER A 292 11.42 24.23 -4.92
C SER A 292 12.84 23.97 -5.45
N PRO A 293 13.16 24.46 -6.66
CA PRO A 293 14.53 24.42 -7.18
C PRO A 293 15.54 25.26 -6.39
N LYS A 294 15.08 26.14 -5.49
CA LYS A 294 15.96 26.95 -4.64
C LYS A 294 16.28 26.29 -3.31
N THR A 295 15.37 25.46 -2.80
CA THR A 295 15.57 24.72 -1.55
C THR A 295 16.19 23.34 -1.77
N SER A 296 16.15 22.83 -3.02
CA SER A 296 16.75 21.55 -3.37
C SER A 296 17.48 21.58 -4.70
N TYR A 297 18.55 20.80 -4.79
CA TYR A 297 19.22 20.47 -6.05
C TYR A 297 19.49 18.97 -6.11
N ALA A 298 19.10 18.32 -7.20
CA ALA A 298 19.31 16.89 -7.43
C ALA A 298 18.79 15.94 -6.31
N GLY A 299 17.84 16.40 -5.49
CA GLY A 299 17.30 15.63 -4.36
C GLY A 299 17.99 15.91 -3.03
N ASP A 300 19.04 16.73 -3.01
CA ASP A 300 19.71 17.16 -1.80
C ASP A 300 19.10 18.46 -1.26
N TYR A 301 19.06 18.58 0.06
CA TYR A 301 18.66 19.79 0.77
C TYR A 301 19.77 20.83 0.71
N THR A 302 19.53 21.96 0.03
CA THR A 302 20.55 23.00 -0.21
C THR A 302 20.19 24.36 0.38
N TRP A 303 19.09 24.47 1.12
CA TRP A 303 18.64 25.73 1.69
C TRP A 303 19.53 26.17 2.86
N GLN A 304 20.04 27.39 2.79
CA GLN A 304 20.93 28.01 3.79
C GLN A 304 20.23 29.10 4.62
N GLY A 305 18.99 29.45 4.28
CA GLY A 305 18.19 30.43 5.02
C GLY A 305 17.49 29.82 6.22
N ASP A 306 16.69 30.64 6.91
CA ASP A 306 15.78 30.20 7.96
C ASP A 306 14.64 29.32 7.39
N ALA A 307 14.10 28.44 8.23
CA ALA A 307 13.04 27.51 7.82
C ALA A 307 11.76 28.25 7.39
N ARG A 308 11.50 29.43 7.98
CA ARG A 308 10.34 30.26 7.63
C ARG A 308 10.47 30.80 6.21
N SER A 309 11.59 31.43 5.85
CA SER A 309 11.82 31.89 4.47
C SER A 309 11.88 30.73 3.46
N GLY A 310 12.40 29.57 3.87
CA GLY A 310 12.39 28.35 3.05
C GLY A 310 10.97 27.86 2.74
N THR A 311 10.09 27.85 3.76
CA THR A 311 8.65 27.54 3.61
C THR A 311 7.98 28.50 2.63
N GLU A 312 8.19 29.81 2.80
CA GLU A 312 7.63 30.83 1.91
C GLU A 312 8.10 30.62 0.46
N ARG A 313 9.38 30.26 0.28
CA ARG A 313 9.93 30.00 -1.05
C ARG A 313 9.30 28.80 -1.71
N ILE A 314 9.12 27.70 -0.97
CA ILE A 314 8.46 26.48 -1.46
C ILE A 314 7.04 26.82 -1.92
N LEU A 315 6.25 27.50 -1.09
CA LEU A 315 4.86 27.86 -1.40
C LEU A 315 4.77 28.72 -2.66
N LYS A 316 5.64 29.73 -2.79
CA LYS A 316 5.72 30.59 -3.99
C LYS A 316 6.09 29.81 -5.25
N ASP A 317 7.08 28.92 -5.18
CA ASP A 317 7.53 28.13 -6.35
C ASP A 317 6.49 27.08 -6.76
N THR A 318 5.68 26.58 -5.81
CA THR A 318 4.55 25.68 -6.09
C THR A 318 3.29 26.39 -6.61
N SER A 319 3.32 27.72 -6.75
CA SER A 319 2.19 28.54 -7.25
C SER A 319 0.91 28.41 -6.42
N ILE A 320 1.04 28.24 -5.11
CA ILE A 320 -0.10 28.22 -4.18
C ILE A 320 -0.52 29.66 -3.89
N ALA A 321 -1.83 29.92 -4.00
CA ALA A 321 -2.40 31.23 -3.78
C ALA A 321 -2.12 31.74 -2.35
N PRO A 322 -1.79 33.03 -2.14
CA PRO A 322 -1.49 33.58 -0.81
C PRO A 322 -2.64 33.46 0.20
N GLU A 323 -3.89 33.31 -0.27
CA GLU A 323 -5.09 33.15 0.58
C GLU A 323 -5.19 31.75 1.20
N GLU A 324 -4.48 30.78 0.62
CA GLU A 324 -4.50 29.36 1.03
C GLU A 324 -3.55 29.06 2.20
N TRP A 325 -2.65 29.99 2.54
CA TRP A 325 -1.69 29.79 3.60
C TRP A 325 -1.48 31.04 4.45
N GLN A 326 -1.14 30.83 5.71
CA GLN A 326 -0.78 31.89 6.61
C GLN A 326 0.43 31.51 7.45
N MET A 327 1.37 32.44 7.56
CA MET A 327 2.57 32.27 8.38
C MET A 327 2.30 32.76 9.80
N GLY A 328 2.38 31.83 10.76
CA GLY A 328 2.42 32.15 12.18
C GLY A 328 3.82 32.57 12.65
N THR A 329 4.01 32.61 13.96
CA THR A 329 5.31 32.90 14.57
C THR A 329 6.27 31.72 14.45
N THR A 330 5.80 30.48 14.64
CA THR A 330 6.62 29.25 14.60
C THR A 330 6.14 28.22 13.58
N LYS A 331 4.92 28.36 13.09
CA LYS A 331 4.27 27.36 12.22
C LYS A 331 3.69 27.96 10.94
N ILE A 332 3.60 27.13 9.91
CA ILE A 332 2.82 27.38 8.72
C ILE A 332 1.42 26.78 8.88
N PHE A 333 0.41 27.55 8.46
CA PHE A 333 -1.00 27.15 8.47
C PHE A 333 -1.52 27.09 7.03
N ILE A 334 -2.12 25.97 6.64
CA ILE A 334 -2.75 25.77 5.32
C ILE A 334 -4.25 25.70 5.52
N ARG A 335 -5.00 26.50 4.75
CA ARG A 335 -6.44 26.67 4.91
C ARG A 335 -7.20 25.44 4.47
N HIS A 336 -7.07 25.05 3.20
CA HIS A 336 -7.83 23.95 2.64
C HIS A 336 -7.01 22.65 2.53
N PRO A 337 -7.62 21.48 2.78
CA PRO A 337 -6.93 20.19 2.67
C PRO A 337 -6.48 19.89 1.23
N GLU A 338 -7.19 20.38 0.23
CA GLU A 338 -6.84 20.25 -1.19
C GLU A 338 -5.45 20.80 -1.49
N THR A 339 -5.08 21.93 -0.87
CA THR A 339 -3.77 22.56 -1.01
C THR A 339 -2.66 21.67 -0.44
N LEU A 340 -2.89 21.04 0.72
CA LEU A 340 -1.94 20.09 1.30
C LEU A 340 -1.81 18.83 0.43
N PHE A 341 -2.93 18.28 -0.05
CA PHE A 341 -2.90 17.12 -0.94
C PHE A 341 -2.22 17.44 -2.26
N ALA A 342 -2.38 18.66 -2.79
CA ALA A 342 -1.65 19.10 -3.97
C ALA A 342 -0.13 19.10 -3.75
N LEU A 343 0.34 19.60 -2.60
CA LEU A 343 1.76 19.55 -2.21
C LEU A 343 2.29 18.11 -2.12
N GLU A 344 1.56 17.21 -1.46
CA GLU A 344 1.95 15.80 -1.37
C GLU A 344 1.97 15.12 -2.76
N ASN A 345 0.96 15.37 -3.58
CA ASN A 345 0.91 14.84 -4.94
C ASN A 345 2.05 15.35 -5.84
N LEU A 346 2.49 16.60 -5.66
CA LEU A 346 3.67 17.13 -6.35
C LEU A 346 4.94 16.43 -5.88
N ARG A 347 5.05 16.17 -4.58
CA ARG A 347 6.18 15.48 -3.96
C ARG A 347 6.28 14.04 -4.43
N ASP A 348 5.17 13.31 -4.44
CA ASP A 348 5.11 11.93 -4.94
C ASP A 348 5.47 11.87 -6.43
N ARG A 349 4.98 12.83 -7.23
CA ARG A 349 5.36 12.95 -8.65
C ARG A 349 6.85 13.17 -8.85
N TYR A 350 7.50 13.97 -8.00
CA TYR A 350 8.95 14.17 -8.06
C TYR A 350 9.71 12.84 -7.88
N TRP A 351 9.36 12.07 -6.84
CA TRP A 351 10.00 10.76 -6.59
C TRP A 351 9.74 9.76 -7.70
N HIS A 352 8.52 9.71 -8.24
CA HIS A 352 8.21 8.87 -9.40
C HIS A 352 9.07 9.24 -10.61
N ASN A 353 9.26 10.53 -10.89
CA ASN A 353 10.11 10.99 -11.99
C ASN A 353 11.58 10.60 -11.79
N MET A 354 12.09 10.69 -10.56
CA MET A 354 13.46 10.26 -10.24
C MET A 354 13.62 8.74 -10.40
N ALA A 355 12.67 7.95 -9.93
CA ALA A 355 12.67 6.50 -10.12
C ALA A 355 12.66 6.13 -11.61
N ILE A 356 11.87 6.82 -12.44
CA ILE A 356 11.85 6.62 -13.90
C ILE A 356 13.22 6.91 -14.53
N ARG A 357 13.92 7.97 -14.11
CA ARG A 357 15.26 8.30 -14.61
C ARG A 357 16.26 7.19 -14.29
N ILE A 358 16.26 6.70 -13.04
CA ILE A 358 17.13 5.60 -12.60
C ILE A 358 16.81 4.32 -13.38
N GLN A 359 15.53 3.97 -13.51
CA GLN A 359 15.09 2.80 -14.27
C GLN A 359 15.50 2.89 -15.74
N ARG A 360 15.38 4.07 -16.37
CA ARG A 360 15.79 4.29 -17.76
C ARG A 360 17.29 4.12 -17.94
N ALA A 361 18.10 4.71 -17.05
CA ALA A 361 19.55 4.56 -17.08
C ALA A 361 19.98 3.09 -16.92
N TRP A 362 19.35 2.36 -15.99
CA TRP A 362 19.60 0.94 -15.78
C TRP A 362 19.24 0.08 -17.00
N ARG A 363 18.06 0.32 -17.60
CA ARG A 363 17.62 -0.40 -18.81
C ARG A 363 18.58 -0.16 -19.98
N GLU A 364 19.05 1.07 -20.16
CA GLU A 364 20.02 1.38 -21.22
C GLU A 364 21.38 0.73 -20.96
N TYR A 365 21.86 0.75 -19.71
CA TYR A 365 23.08 0.03 -19.33
C TYR A 365 22.99 -1.48 -19.62
N MET A 366 21.88 -2.12 -19.25
CA MET A 366 21.63 -3.54 -19.55
C MET A 366 21.61 -3.82 -21.05
N LYS A 367 20.94 -2.95 -21.83
CA LYS A 367 20.90 -3.06 -23.30
C LYS A 367 22.30 -2.94 -23.90
N TYR A 368 23.08 -1.95 -23.49
CA TYR A 368 24.44 -1.74 -23.97
C TYR A 368 25.35 -2.93 -23.63
N LYS A 369 25.26 -3.45 -22.40
CA LYS A 369 25.98 -4.67 -21.97
C LYS A 369 25.66 -5.87 -22.86
N ASN A 370 24.39 -6.10 -23.16
CA ASN A 370 23.94 -7.19 -24.04
C ASN A 370 24.42 -7.01 -25.49
N GLU A 371 24.44 -5.76 -25.98
CA GLU A 371 24.96 -5.45 -27.31
C GLU A 371 26.46 -5.75 -27.41
N CYS A 372 27.25 -5.32 -26.42
CA CYS A 372 28.68 -5.63 -26.34
C CYS A 372 28.93 -7.14 -26.34
N ALA A 373 28.18 -7.92 -25.54
CA ALA A 373 28.26 -9.38 -25.53
C ALA A 373 27.96 -9.97 -26.92
N THR A 374 26.92 -9.48 -27.60
CA THR A 374 26.55 -9.91 -28.96
C THR A 374 27.64 -9.60 -29.98
N ARG A 375 28.27 -8.42 -29.91
CA ARG A 375 29.39 -8.05 -30.79
C ARG A 375 30.58 -8.99 -30.63
N ILE A 376 30.95 -9.32 -29.39
CA ILE A 376 32.03 -10.28 -29.07
C ILE A 376 31.69 -11.67 -29.63
N GLN A 377 30.47 -12.17 -29.38
CA GLN A 377 30.02 -13.48 -29.87
C GLN A 377 30.05 -13.58 -31.40
N ARG A 378 29.60 -12.52 -32.11
CA ARG A 378 29.65 -12.47 -33.58
C ARG A 378 31.09 -12.52 -34.11
N CYS A 379 32.00 -11.77 -33.50
CA CYS A 379 33.42 -11.76 -33.88
C CYS A 379 34.02 -13.17 -33.74
N TRP A 380 33.78 -13.83 -32.60
CA TRP A 380 34.30 -15.17 -32.34
C TRP A 380 33.78 -16.22 -33.31
N ARG A 381 32.46 -16.25 -33.58
CA ARG A 381 31.85 -17.17 -34.55
C ARG A 381 32.45 -17.01 -35.95
N LYS A 382 32.62 -15.77 -36.42
CA LYS A 382 33.24 -15.47 -37.72
C LYS A 382 34.67 -15.97 -37.81
N ASN A 383 35.45 -15.86 -36.74
CA ASN A 383 36.85 -16.30 -36.71
C ASN A 383 36.94 -17.83 -36.76
N LYS A 384 36.10 -18.55 -35.99
CA LYS A 384 36.06 -20.01 -35.97
C LYS A 384 35.85 -20.61 -37.38
N ASP A 385 34.90 -20.08 -38.14
CA ASP A 385 34.62 -20.55 -39.50
C ASP A 385 35.77 -20.27 -40.47
N GLN A 386 36.53 -19.18 -40.27
CA GLN A 386 37.68 -18.84 -41.10
C GLN A 386 38.89 -19.76 -40.86
N ILE A 387 39.10 -20.23 -39.63
CA ILE A 387 40.24 -21.08 -39.28
C ILE A 387 40.18 -22.42 -40.03
N GLY A 388 39.02 -23.07 -40.11
CA GLY A 388 38.89 -24.37 -40.79
C GLY A 388 39.22 -24.32 -42.29
N TRP A 389 38.71 -23.29 -43.00
CA TRP A 389 39.03 -23.09 -44.42
C TRP A 389 40.48 -22.64 -44.64
N GLY A 390 41.06 -21.92 -43.69
CA GLY A 390 42.49 -21.59 -43.67
C GLY A 390 43.36 -22.85 -43.61
N GLN A 391 43.06 -23.77 -42.70
CA GLN A 391 43.77 -25.05 -42.58
C GLN A 391 43.67 -25.91 -43.85
N LEU A 392 42.48 -26.01 -44.46
CA LEU A 392 42.30 -26.77 -45.70
C LEU A 392 43.09 -26.18 -46.87
N ARG A 393 43.14 -24.84 -46.97
CA ARG A 393 43.99 -24.15 -47.95
C ARG A 393 45.46 -24.47 -47.73
N ASP A 394 45.93 -24.41 -46.48
CA ASP A 394 47.33 -24.62 -46.13
C ASP A 394 47.74 -26.08 -46.39
N TYR A 395 46.86 -27.05 -46.11
CA TYR A 395 47.04 -28.44 -46.51
C TYR A 395 47.16 -28.60 -48.03
N GLY A 396 46.25 -27.99 -48.80
CA GLY A 396 46.34 -28.00 -50.27
C GLY A 396 47.63 -27.39 -50.80
N HIS A 397 48.18 -26.38 -50.11
CA HIS A 397 49.50 -25.86 -50.42
C HIS A 397 50.62 -26.86 -50.18
N GLN A 398 50.58 -27.64 -49.09
CA GLN A 398 51.58 -28.68 -48.81
C GLN A 398 51.57 -29.77 -49.88
N VAL A 399 50.39 -30.23 -50.31
CA VAL A 399 50.25 -31.30 -51.32
C VAL A 399 50.91 -30.93 -52.66
N LEU A 400 50.80 -29.66 -53.08
CA LEU A 400 51.27 -29.18 -54.39
C LEU A 400 52.55 -28.31 -54.32
N ALA A 401 53.13 -28.14 -53.12
CA ALA A 401 54.31 -27.28 -52.91
C ALA A 401 55.50 -27.75 -53.75
N GLY A 402 56.13 -26.82 -54.48
CA GLY A 402 57.28 -27.11 -55.34
C GLY A 402 56.96 -27.93 -56.60
N ARG A 403 55.70 -28.38 -56.76
CA ARG A 403 55.26 -29.23 -57.88
C ARG A 403 54.41 -28.49 -58.91
N LYS A 404 53.84 -27.33 -58.55
CA LYS A 404 53.00 -26.52 -59.46
C LYS A 404 53.40 -25.05 -59.47
N GLU A 405 53.49 -24.47 -60.67
CA GLU A 405 53.68 -23.03 -60.85
C GLU A 405 52.54 -22.23 -60.21
N ARG A 406 52.89 -21.20 -59.45
CA ARG A 406 51.93 -20.37 -58.72
C ARG A 406 51.33 -19.29 -59.61
N ARG A 407 50.03 -19.03 -59.45
CA ARG A 407 49.40 -17.84 -60.03
C ARG A 407 49.82 -16.58 -59.27
N ARG A 408 49.93 -15.46 -59.99
CA ARG A 408 50.11 -14.11 -59.41
C ARG A 408 48.96 -13.82 -58.44
N PHE A 409 49.28 -13.28 -57.26
CA PHE A 409 48.32 -12.98 -56.16
C PHE A 409 47.67 -14.19 -55.45
N SER A 410 48.23 -15.40 -55.59
CA SER A 410 47.73 -16.58 -54.84
C SER A 410 48.09 -16.58 -53.34
N LEU A 411 49.15 -15.87 -52.94
CA LEU A 411 49.64 -15.79 -51.54
C LEU A 411 49.23 -14.49 -50.82
N VAL A 412 48.85 -13.46 -51.58
CA VAL A 412 48.35 -12.23 -50.97
C VAL A 412 46.93 -12.54 -50.49
N SER A 413 46.58 -12.16 -49.27
CA SER A 413 45.27 -12.37 -48.63
C SER A 413 44.06 -11.78 -49.40
N MET A 414 44.26 -11.37 -50.66
CA MET A 414 43.31 -10.85 -51.63
C MET A 414 42.36 -11.92 -52.20
N ARG A 415 42.70 -13.22 -52.15
CA ARG A 415 41.78 -14.31 -52.53
C ARG A 415 41.47 -15.20 -51.34
N ARG A 416 40.28 -15.03 -50.77
CA ARG A 416 39.79 -15.88 -49.67
C ARG A 416 39.43 -17.27 -50.20
N PHE A 417 39.95 -18.32 -49.56
CA PHE A 417 39.50 -19.68 -49.79
C PHE A 417 38.19 -19.92 -49.02
N VAL A 418 37.08 -20.08 -49.74
CA VAL A 418 35.72 -20.22 -49.15
C VAL A 418 35.15 -21.62 -49.36
N GLY A 419 35.76 -22.43 -50.24
CA GLY A 419 35.23 -23.72 -50.68
C GLY A 419 34.06 -23.55 -51.65
N ASP A 420 32.92 -23.08 -51.14
CA ASP A 420 31.69 -22.82 -51.88
C ASP A 420 31.68 -21.39 -52.48
N TYR A 421 32.32 -21.21 -53.63
CA TYR A 421 32.45 -19.88 -54.26
C TYR A 421 31.16 -19.41 -54.95
N LEU A 422 30.25 -20.32 -55.27
CA LEU A 422 28.95 -20.00 -55.87
C LEU A 422 27.85 -19.81 -54.82
N GLY A 423 28.16 -20.03 -53.53
CA GLY A 423 27.21 -19.86 -52.43
C GLY A 423 26.04 -20.84 -52.50
N VAL A 424 26.29 -22.08 -52.93
CA VAL A 424 25.28 -23.14 -53.02
C VAL A 424 24.68 -23.45 -51.65
N ASN A 425 25.46 -23.36 -50.57
CA ASN A 425 24.98 -23.57 -49.21
C ASN A 425 24.14 -22.40 -48.67
N ASN A 426 24.18 -21.22 -49.30
CA ASN A 426 23.41 -20.07 -48.84
C ASN A 426 21.92 -20.27 -49.12
N LYS A 427 21.06 -19.82 -48.20
CA LYS A 427 19.58 -19.87 -48.33
C LYS A 427 19.00 -18.93 -49.41
N GLY A 428 19.83 -18.43 -50.33
CA GLY A 428 19.42 -17.50 -51.40
C GLY A 428 18.89 -18.21 -52.64
N SER A 429 18.27 -17.45 -53.55
CA SER A 429 17.65 -17.97 -54.79
C SER A 429 18.64 -18.73 -55.68
N GLN A 430 19.87 -18.23 -55.84
CA GLN A 430 20.88 -18.88 -56.69
C GLN A 430 21.36 -20.24 -56.16
N GLY A 431 21.59 -20.35 -54.84
CA GLY A 431 22.02 -21.61 -54.23
C GLY A 431 20.96 -22.70 -54.36
N LYS A 432 19.69 -22.32 -54.16
CA LYS A 432 18.54 -23.20 -54.36
C LYS A 432 18.44 -23.70 -55.81
N MET A 433 18.64 -22.82 -56.80
CA MET A 433 18.65 -23.23 -58.21
C MET A 433 19.71 -24.30 -58.52
N PHE A 434 20.91 -24.20 -57.94
CA PHE A 434 21.95 -25.21 -58.12
C PHE A 434 21.57 -26.54 -57.45
N LYS A 435 21.00 -26.51 -56.24
CA LYS A 435 20.54 -27.71 -55.52
C LYS A 435 19.39 -28.41 -56.25
N ASP A 436 18.41 -27.65 -56.73
CA ASP A 436 17.27 -28.15 -57.50
C ASP A 436 17.75 -28.81 -58.80
N ALA A 437 18.76 -28.23 -59.48
CA ALA A 437 19.30 -28.77 -60.73
C ALA A 437 20.04 -30.11 -60.59
N ILE A 438 20.52 -30.45 -59.39
CA ILE A 438 21.24 -31.71 -59.08
C ILE A 438 20.46 -32.64 -58.15
N GLY A 439 19.30 -32.23 -57.65
CA GLY A 439 18.42 -33.04 -56.81
C GLY A 439 18.96 -33.32 -55.40
N ILE A 440 19.78 -32.43 -54.82
CA ILE A 440 20.28 -32.59 -53.44
C ILE A 440 19.43 -31.82 -52.43
N SER A 441 19.39 -32.29 -51.18
CA SER A 441 18.61 -31.67 -50.11
C SER A 441 19.35 -30.49 -49.46
N ASP A 442 18.63 -29.67 -48.68
CA ASP A 442 19.24 -28.61 -47.88
C ASP A 442 20.18 -29.12 -46.77
N ARG A 443 20.13 -30.41 -46.46
CA ARG A 443 21.02 -31.06 -45.47
C ARG A 443 22.35 -31.48 -46.08
N ASP A 444 22.45 -31.57 -47.40
CA ASP A 444 23.67 -31.99 -48.09
C ASP A 444 24.62 -30.79 -48.23
N PHE A 445 25.70 -30.82 -47.44
CA PHE A 445 26.68 -29.74 -47.42
C PHE A 445 27.57 -29.78 -48.66
N VAL A 446 27.63 -28.66 -49.38
CA VAL A 446 28.53 -28.48 -50.53
C VAL A 446 29.90 -28.06 -50.02
N VAL A 447 30.90 -28.91 -50.24
CA VAL A 447 32.28 -28.70 -49.81
C VAL A 447 33.00 -27.73 -50.73
N PHE A 448 32.74 -27.82 -52.03
CA PHE A 448 33.35 -26.94 -53.02
C PHE A 448 32.38 -26.65 -54.16
N SER A 449 32.36 -25.41 -54.63
CA SER A 449 31.61 -25.04 -55.84
C SER A 449 32.38 -23.99 -56.62
N SER A 450 32.41 -24.12 -57.95
CA SER A 450 33.08 -23.16 -58.83
C SER A 450 32.60 -23.29 -60.27
N ARG A 451 32.82 -22.25 -61.07
CA ARG A 451 32.68 -22.32 -62.53
C ARG A 451 33.94 -22.96 -63.12
N VAL A 452 33.75 -23.97 -63.95
CA VAL A 452 34.82 -24.72 -64.61
C VAL A 452 34.58 -24.78 -66.12
N GLN A 453 35.57 -25.24 -66.88
CA GLN A 453 35.41 -25.52 -68.30
C GLN A 453 35.71 -27.01 -68.52
N LEU A 454 34.78 -27.71 -69.17
CA LEU A 454 34.98 -29.09 -69.59
C LEU A 454 35.44 -29.09 -71.05
N LEU A 455 36.50 -29.83 -71.36
CA LEU A 455 37.00 -29.98 -72.73
C LEU A 455 36.12 -30.99 -73.48
N VAL A 456 35.31 -30.53 -74.43
CA VAL A 456 34.36 -31.37 -75.18
C VAL A 456 34.96 -31.75 -76.52
N ALA A 457 35.10 -33.05 -76.78
CA ALA A 457 35.56 -33.58 -78.05
C ALA A 457 34.57 -33.28 -79.18
N ARG A 458 35.08 -32.98 -80.38
CA ARG A 458 34.26 -32.71 -81.58
C ARG A 458 34.68 -33.68 -82.68
N PRO A 459 33.73 -34.31 -83.40
CA PRO A 459 34.08 -35.18 -84.52
C PRO A 459 34.92 -34.44 -85.55
N MET A 460 36.09 -35.01 -85.91
CA MET A 460 37.06 -34.46 -86.87
C MET A 460 37.55 -33.01 -86.61
N ARG A 461 37.46 -32.50 -85.36
CA ARG A 461 37.95 -31.17 -84.99
C ARG A 461 38.61 -31.19 -83.60
N SER A 462 39.50 -30.24 -83.33
CA SER A 462 40.08 -30.07 -82.00
C SER A 462 39.00 -29.85 -80.94
N SER A 463 39.19 -30.46 -79.77
CA SER A 463 38.29 -30.31 -78.62
C SER A 463 38.21 -28.85 -78.19
N LYS A 464 37.01 -28.40 -77.77
CA LYS A 464 36.78 -27.01 -77.35
C LYS A 464 36.35 -26.94 -75.88
N PRO A 465 36.91 -26.02 -75.08
CA PRO A 465 36.42 -25.76 -73.72
C PRO A 465 34.95 -25.30 -73.74
N SER A 466 34.13 -25.88 -72.86
CA SER A 466 32.71 -25.55 -72.69
C SER A 466 32.42 -25.26 -71.22
N PRO A 467 31.74 -24.15 -70.87
CA PRO A 467 31.52 -23.74 -69.48
C PRO A 467 30.57 -24.70 -68.75
N ARG A 468 30.94 -25.08 -67.52
CA ARG A 468 30.13 -25.88 -66.60
C ARG A 468 30.23 -25.31 -65.18
N THR A 469 29.28 -25.68 -64.35
CA THR A 469 29.36 -25.44 -62.91
C THR A 469 29.71 -26.76 -62.22
N LEU A 470 30.78 -26.75 -61.44
CA LEU A 470 31.21 -27.86 -60.61
C LEU A 470 30.64 -27.68 -59.20
N VAL A 471 29.94 -28.68 -58.70
CA VAL A 471 29.46 -28.74 -57.31
C VAL A 471 29.98 -30.05 -56.69
N LEU A 472 30.64 -29.96 -55.56
CA LEU A 472 31.24 -31.07 -54.85
C LEU A 472 30.59 -31.22 -53.48
N THR A 473 29.99 -32.37 -53.20
CA THR A 473 29.54 -32.76 -51.86
C THR A 473 30.54 -33.73 -51.24
N ALA A 474 30.28 -34.19 -50.01
CA ALA A 474 31.12 -35.20 -49.36
C ALA A 474 31.17 -36.54 -50.11
N THR A 475 30.19 -36.83 -50.98
CA THR A 475 30.01 -38.12 -51.64
C THR A 475 30.12 -38.04 -53.17
N ASN A 476 29.67 -36.95 -53.78
CA ASN A 476 29.48 -36.84 -55.23
C ASN A 476 30.06 -35.54 -55.79
N MET A 477 30.51 -35.62 -57.04
CA MET A 477 30.88 -34.49 -57.89
C MET A 477 29.83 -34.34 -59.00
N TYR A 478 29.23 -33.15 -59.10
CA TYR A 478 28.21 -32.81 -60.08
C TYR A 478 28.74 -31.77 -61.06
N LEU A 479 28.52 -32.01 -62.35
CA LEU A 479 28.74 -31.06 -63.43
C LEU A 479 27.39 -30.60 -63.96
N ILE A 480 27.12 -29.30 -63.83
CA ILE A 480 25.87 -28.67 -64.25
C ILE A 480 26.13 -27.86 -65.51
N ILE A 481 25.25 -28.02 -66.50
CA ILE A 481 25.22 -27.19 -67.70
C ILE A 481 24.06 -26.19 -67.60
N SER A 482 24.35 -24.94 -67.97
CA SER A 482 23.32 -23.91 -68.11
C SER A 482 22.98 -23.75 -69.59
N GLN A 483 21.71 -23.95 -69.95
CA GLN A 483 21.21 -23.82 -71.31
C GLN A 483 20.05 -22.81 -71.35
N LEU A 484 19.94 -22.08 -72.46
CA LEU A 484 18.81 -21.20 -72.73
C LEU A 484 17.71 -22.02 -73.40
N VAL A 485 16.60 -22.25 -72.70
CA VAL A 485 15.40 -22.90 -73.24
C VAL A 485 14.30 -21.85 -73.30
N GLY A 486 13.83 -21.51 -74.51
CA GLY A 486 12.72 -20.56 -74.68
C GLY A 486 12.94 -19.18 -74.03
N LYS A 487 14.15 -18.63 -74.12
CA LYS A 487 14.61 -17.38 -73.47
C LYS A 487 14.76 -17.41 -71.93
N ALA A 488 14.53 -18.54 -71.27
CA ALA A 488 14.82 -18.72 -69.83
C ALA A 488 16.10 -19.54 -69.61
N LEU A 489 16.88 -19.17 -68.58
CA LEU A 489 18.07 -19.92 -68.17
C LEU A 489 17.63 -21.17 -67.40
N SER A 490 17.82 -22.35 -67.99
CA SER A 490 17.60 -23.64 -67.33
C SER A 490 18.94 -24.27 -66.98
N MET A 491 19.06 -24.77 -65.74
CA MET A 491 20.23 -25.51 -65.27
C MET A 491 19.88 -26.99 -65.18
N LYS A 492 20.74 -27.85 -65.73
CA LYS A 492 20.56 -29.29 -65.69
C LYS A 492 21.86 -29.97 -65.27
N CYS A 493 21.78 -30.99 -64.42
CA CYS A 493 22.90 -31.88 -64.16
C CYS A 493 23.27 -32.64 -65.46
N GLU A 494 24.48 -32.40 -65.97
CA GLU A 494 25.02 -33.10 -67.13
C GLU A 494 25.69 -34.42 -66.73
N ARG A 495 26.47 -34.40 -65.63
CA ARG A 495 27.18 -35.59 -65.16
C ARG A 495 27.25 -35.60 -63.64
N THR A 496 26.96 -36.75 -63.05
CA THR A 496 27.22 -37.04 -61.63
C THR A 496 28.30 -38.12 -61.54
N VAL A 497 29.28 -37.92 -60.69
CA VAL A 497 30.39 -38.84 -60.44
C VAL A 497 30.49 -39.09 -58.95
N MET A 498 30.47 -40.34 -58.51
CA MET A 498 30.71 -40.66 -57.10
C MET A 498 32.20 -40.52 -56.79
N LEU A 499 32.56 -39.89 -55.67
CA LEU A 499 33.97 -39.63 -55.35
C LEU A 499 34.77 -40.92 -55.12
N ASN A 500 34.12 -41.97 -54.64
CA ASN A 500 34.73 -43.28 -54.48
C ASN A 500 35.06 -43.97 -55.81
N SER A 501 34.48 -43.54 -56.93
CA SER A 501 34.74 -44.12 -58.25
C SER A 501 35.97 -43.49 -58.92
N ILE A 502 36.51 -42.39 -58.38
CA ILE A 502 37.67 -41.71 -58.97
C ILE A 502 38.93 -42.48 -58.61
N LYS A 503 39.56 -43.12 -59.61
CA LYS A 503 40.77 -43.94 -59.42
C LYS A 503 42.03 -43.10 -59.25
N ALA A 504 42.13 -42.01 -60.00
CA ALA A 504 43.27 -41.09 -59.92
C ALA A 504 42.87 -39.68 -60.37
N VAL A 505 43.52 -38.66 -59.80
CA VAL A 505 43.43 -37.27 -60.25
C VAL A 505 44.83 -36.76 -60.50
N SER A 506 45.08 -36.23 -61.69
CA SER A 506 46.34 -35.60 -62.05
C SER A 506 46.11 -34.13 -62.41
N ILE A 507 47.14 -33.31 -62.17
CA ILE A 507 47.15 -31.88 -62.48
C ILE A 507 48.45 -31.57 -63.19
N SER A 508 48.42 -30.64 -64.15
CA SER A 508 49.64 -30.14 -64.78
C SER A 508 50.50 -29.36 -63.77
N ASN A 509 51.82 -29.41 -63.94
CA ASN A 509 52.78 -28.64 -63.13
C ASN A 509 52.82 -27.15 -63.52
N LEU A 510 52.20 -26.77 -64.64
CA LEU A 510 52.14 -25.38 -65.11
C LEU A 510 50.96 -24.62 -64.49
N ARG A 511 50.94 -23.29 -64.66
CA ARG A 511 49.83 -22.41 -64.22
C ARG A 511 48.56 -22.47 -65.10
N ASP A 512 48.35 -23.57 -65.79
CA ASP A 512 47.35 -23.77 -66.86
C ASP A 512 45.98 -24.28 -66.37
N ASP A 513 45.88 -24.66 -65.09
CA ASP A 513 44.66 -25.03 -64.37
C ASP A 513 43.91 -26.26 -64.91
N TRP A 514 44.59 -27.10 -65.69
CA TRP A 514 44.02 -28.35 -66.17
C TRP A 514 44.08 -29.44 -65.10
N ILE A 515 42.92 -30.05 -64.83
CA ILE A 515 42.76 -31.21 -63.95
C ILE A 515 42.20 -32.36 -64.79
N VAL A 516 42.83 -33.53 -64.68
CA VAL A 516 42.39 -34.75 -65.36
C VAL A 516 42.00 -35.77 -64.30
N GLY A 517 40.75 -36.25 -64.36
CA GLY A 517 40.27 -37.34 -63.52
C GLY A 517 40.20 -38.63 -64.31
N ALA A 518 40.79 -39.70 -63.78
CA ALA A 518 40.57 -41.06 -64.24
C ALA A 518 39.40 -41.65 -63.44
N PHE A 519 38.26 -41.80 -64.12
CA PHE A 519 36.99 -42.30 -63.57
C PHE A 519 36.79 -43.79 -63.83
#